data_AF-A0A7V7VIK5-F1
#
_entry.id   AF-A0A7V7VIK5-F1
#
_cell.length_a   1.000
_cell.length_b   1.000
_cell.length_c   1.000
_cell.angle_alpha   90.00
_cell.angle_beta   90.00
_cell.angle_gamma   90.00
#
_symmetry.space_group_name_H-M   'P 1'
#
loop_
_entity.id
_entity.type
_entity.pdbx_description
1 polymer ?
#
loop_
_entity_poly.entity_id
_entity_poly.type
_entity_poly.pdbx_seq_one_letter_code
_entity_poly.pdbx_strand_id
1 'polypeptide(L)'
;MNKLLQSLSAIGVSATLVTPNLSAEATENTIPEIKGATDTIVEKGNDYNVLKGIRAYDKEDGDLTDKITVNGHVDTNKSGKYKIEYQVEDSNGAVDKSTRYIEVK
;
A
#
# COMPACT_ATOMS: atom_id res chain seq x y z
N MET A 1 -9.51 10.63 -12.00
CA MET A 1 -9.41 11.50 -13.19
C MET A 1 -9.86 10.69 -14.40
N ASN A 2 -11.08 10.93 -14.87
CA ASN A 2 -11.73 10.13 -15.88
C ASN A 2 -11.28 10.64 -17.25
N LYS A 3 -10.54 9.85 -18.04
CA LYS A 3 -10.10 10.27 -19.37
C LYS A 3 -11.24 10.12 -20.38
N LEU A 4 -11.83 11.26 -20.72
CA LEU A 4 -12.78 11.44 -21.81
C LEU A 4 -12.03 11.28 -23.16
N LEU A 5 -12.35 10.25 -23.94
CA LEU A 5 -11.90 10.17 -25.33
C LEU A 5 -12.79 11.08 -26.19
N GLN A 6 -12.22 12.17 -26.71
CA GLN A 6 -12.84 13.00 -27.75
C GLN A 6 -12.44 12.43 -29.12
N SER A 7 -13.42 12.24 -29.99
CA SER A 7 -13.30 11.63 -31.32
C SER A 7 -12.50 12.49 -32.30
N LEU A 8 -11.59 11.87 -33.07
CA LEU A 8 -10.90 12.50 -34.21
C LEU A 8 -11.72 12.36 -35.50
N SER A 9 -12.12 13.48 -36.11
CA SER A 9 -12.43 13.57 -37.53
C SER A 9 -11.15 13.95 -38.28
N ALA A 10 -10.56 12.99 -38.98
CA ALA A 10 -9.35 13.21 -39.78
C ALA A 10 -9.70 13.87 -41.12
N ILE A 11 -9.21 15.08 -41.36
CA ILE A 11 -9.05 15.66 -42.69
C ILE A 11 -7.57 16.05 -42.81
N GLY A 12 -6.93 15.53 -43.85
CA GLY A 12 -5.48 15.42 -43.98
C GLY A 12 -4.73 16.74 -43.85
N VAL A 13 -3.70 16.72 -43.02
CA VAL A 13 -2.51 17.56 -43.12
C VAL A 13 -1.34 16.66 -42.76
N SER A 14 -0.35 16.54 -43.64
CA SER A 14 0.93 15.87 -43.34
C SER A 14 1.61 16.61 -42.19
N ALA A 15 1.40 16.12 -40.96
CA ALA A 15 2.16 16.55 -39.81
C ALA A 15 3.46 15.74 -39.77
N THR A 16 4.59 16.40 -40.02
CA THR A 16 5.91 15.89 -39.66
C THR A 16 5.85 15.51 -38.18
N LEU A 17 6.04 14.22 -37.88
CA LEU A 17 6.10 13.69 -36.52
C LEU A 17 7.35 14.27 -35.85
N VAL A 18 7.22 15.42 -35.20
CA VAL A 18 8.08 15.79 -34.08
C VAL A 18 7.69 14.86 -32.93
N THR A 19 8.37 13.72 -32.85
CA THR A 19 8.31 12.87 -31.67
C THR A 19 8.80 13.70 -30.48
N PRO A 20 7.97 13.99 -29.47
CA PRO A 20 8.51 14.52 -28.23
C PRO A 20 9.37 13.40 -27.65
N ASN A 21 10.68 13.62 -27.61
CA ASN A 21 11.61 12.78 -26.88
C ASN A 21 11.35 12.96 -25.38
N LEU A 22 10.25 12.39 -24.87
CA LEU A 22 10.10 12.09 -23.46
C LEU A 22 10.97 10.87 -23.19
N SER A 23 12.27 11.10 -23.01
CA SER A 23 13.10 10.18 -22.25
C SER A 23 12.74 10.38 -20.78
N ALA A 24 11.56 9.92 -20.39
CA ALA A 24 11.27 9.65 -19.00
C ALA A 24 12.16 8.48 -18.63
N GLU A 25 13.24 8.73 -17.89
CA GLU A 25 13.95 7.65 -17.21
C GLU A 25 12.96 7.04 -16.23
N ALA A 26 12.28 5.98 -16.67
CA ALA A 26 11.51 5.14 -15.77
C ALA A 26 12.55 4.50 -14.84
N THR A 27 12.77 5.12 -13.69
CA THR A 27 13.47 4.45 -12.60
C THR A 27 12.64 3.22 -12.23
N GLU A 28 13.30 2.06 -12.18
CA GLU A 28 12.70 0.83 -11.68
C GLU A 28 12.08 1.12 -10.31
N ASN A 29 10.82 0.73 -10.12
CA ASN A 29 10.11 0.88 -8.85
C ASN A 29 9.77 -0.50 -8.30
N THR A 30 10.24 -0.79 -7.09
CA THR A 30 9.91 -2.05 -6.41
C THR A 30 8.66 -1.90 -5.56
N ILE A 31 8.09 -3.03 -5.13
CA ILE A 31 6.93 -3.01 -4.23
C ILE A 31 7.48 -2.90 -2.81
N PRO A 32 6.93 -2.01 -1.95
CA PRO A 32 7.33 -1.93 -0.55
C PRO A 32 7.06 -3.25 0.19
N GLU A 33 7.76 -3.50 1.30
CA GLU A 33 7.61 -4.73 2.08
C GLU A 33 7.16 -4.44 3.51
N ILE A 34 5.98 -4.93 3.92
CA ILE A 34 5.52 -4.91 5.31
C ILE A 34 6.09 -6.11 6.09
N LYS A 35 6.70 -5.84 7.25
CA LYS A 35 7.25 -6.85 8.17
C LYS A 35 6.56 -6.81 9.53
N GLY A 36 6.49 -7.97 10.19
CA GLY A 36 5.98 -8.12 11.55
C GLY A 36 4.47 -8.37 11.67
N ALA A 37 3.74 -8.44 10.55
CA ALA A 37 2.31 -8.73 10.52
C ALA A 37 1.98 -10.23 10.75
N THR A 38 2.58 -10.84 11.77
CA THR A 38 2.37 -12.25 12.11
C THR A 38 1.22 -12.43 13.09
N ASP A 39 0.45 -13.51 12.93
CA ASP A 39 -0.64 -13.85 13.84
C ASP A 39 -0.20 -13.92 15.30
N THR A 40 -1.05 -13.46 16.21
CA THR A 40 -0.73 -13.44 17.64
C THR A 40 -1.92 -13.75 18.52
N ILE A 41 -1.60 -14.18 19.75
CA ILE A 41 -2.56 -14.47 20.81
C ILE A 41 -2.43 -13.37 21.88
N VAL A 42 -3.56 -12.90 22.39
CA VAL A 42 -3.64 -11.88 23.43
C VAL A 42 -4.58 -12.37 24.52
N GLU A 43 -4.15 -12.30 25.78
CA GLU A 43 -5.02 -12.60 26.93
C GLU A 43 -6.06 -11.49 27.11
N LYS A 44 -7.28 -11.87 27.44
CA LYS A 44 -8.38 -10.94 27.66
C LYS A 44 -8.05 -9.87 28.70
N GLY A 45 -8.36 -8.62 28.36
CA GLY A 45 -8.15 -7.45 29.21
C GLY A 45 -6.75 -6.86 29.16
N ASN A 46 -5.81 -7.49 28.44
CA ASN A 46 -4.48 -6.91 28.26
C ASN A 46 -4.49 -5.76 27.26
N ASP A 47 -3.63 -4.77 27.52
CA ASP A 47 -3.32 -3.71 26.56
C ASP A 47 -2.63 -4.29 25.33
N TYR A 48 -3.08 -3.85 24.15
CA TYR A 48 -2.56 -4.33 22.89
C TYR A 48 -2.46 -3.21 21.85
N ASN A 49 -1.25 -3.02 21.32
CA ASN A 49 -0.98 -2.07 20.25
C ASN A 49 -0.81 -2.82 18.92
N VAL A 50 -1.73 -2.59 17.98
CA VAL A 50 -1.75 -3.21 16.65
C VAL A 50 -0.51 -2.88 15.81
N LEU A 51 0.09 -1.70 16.00
CA LEU A 51 1.28 -1.27 15.27
C LEU A 51 2.60 -1.77 15.88
N LYS A 52 2.56 -2.38 17.07
CA LYS A 52 3.79 -2.79 17.75
C LYS A 52 4.53 -3.84 16.93
N GLY A 53 5.75 -3.49 16.51
CA GLY A 53 6.65 -4.36 15.75
C GLY A 53 6.38 -4.40 14.24
N ILE A 54 5.39 -3.65 13.76
CA ILE A 54 5.12 -3.50 12.33
C ILE A 54 6.10 -2.48 11.74
N ARG A 55 6.70 -2.81 10.59
CA ARG A 55 7.58 -1.93 9.82
C ARG A 55 7.31 -2.07 8.34
N ALA A 56 7.61 -1.04 7.57
CA ALA A 56 7.57 -1.09 6.11
C ALA A 56 8.85 -0.50 5.52
N TYR A 57 9.43 -1.16 4.52
CA TYR A 57 10.62 -0.67 3.84
C TYR A 57 10.49 -0.88 2.35
N ASP A 58 10.94 0.09 1.57
CA ASP A 58 11.03 0.02 0.13
C ASP A 58 12.48 0.26 -0.33
N LYS A 59 12.89 -0.36 -1.44
CA LYS A 59 14.27 -0.29 -1.91
C LYS A 59 14.64 1.11 -2.40
N GLU A 60 13.72 1.82 -3.02
CA GLU A 60 13.93 3.14 -3.61
C GLU A 60 13.51 4.26 -2.64
N ASP A 61 12.42 4.05 -1.88
CA ASP A 61 11.82 5.02 -0.97
C ASP A 61 12.36 4.98 0.48
N GLY A 62 12.99 3.86 0.88
CA GLY A 62 13.54 3.69 2.24
C GLY A 62 12.49 3.29 3.28
N ASP A 63 12.59 3.84 4.49
CA ASP A 63 11.66 3.51 5.59
C ASP A 63 10.30 4.16 5.37
N LEU A 64 9.27 3.34 5.22
CA LEU A 64 7.89 3.74 5.00
C LEU A 64 6.99 3.39 6.19
N THR A 65 7.56 3.08 7.36
CA THR A 65 6.82 2.63 8.54
C THR A 65 5.73 3.63 8.96
N ASP A 66 6.00 4.93 8.86
CA ASP A 66 5.05 5.98 9.20
C ASP A 66 3.92 6.15 8.16
N LYS A 67 4.06 5.55 6.98
CA LYS A 67 3.03 5.55 5.92
C LYS A 67 2.08 4.35 6.02
N ILE A 68 2.28 3.45 6.99
CA ILE A 68 1.41 2.29 7.15
C ILE A 68 0.02 2.73 7.61
N THR A 69 -0.97 2.32 6.85
CA THR A 69 -2.39 2.45 7.18
C THR A 69 -2.89 1.13 7.78
N VAL A 70 -3.77 1.23 8.78
CA VAL A 70 -4.33 0.07 9.49
C VAL A 70 -5.84 0.09 9.35
N ASN A 71 -6.40 -1.04 8.92
CA ASN A 71 -7.83 -1.28 8.88
C ASN A 71 -8.20 -2.46 9.79
N GLY A 72 -9.29 -2.30 10.54
CA GLY A 72 -9.75 -3.23 11.57
C GLY A 72 -9.47 -2.74 12.99
N HIS A 73 -10.07 -3.45 13.95
CA HIS A 73 -9.99 -3.12 15.36
C HIS A 73 -9.98 -4.41 16.19
N VAL A 74 -9.30 -4.39 17.34
CA VAL A 74 -9.29 -5.48 18.32
C VAL A 74 -9.91 -4.98 19.61
N ASP A 75 -10.94 -5.69 20.07
CA ASP A 75 -11.51 -5.51 21.40
C ASP A 75 -10.93 -6.59 22.33
N THR A 76 -9.92 -6.25 23.12
CA THR A 76 -9.26 -7.21 24.02
C THR A 76 -10.14 -7.64 25.19
N ASN A 77 -11.34 -7.07 25.38
CA ASN A 77 -12.28 -7.51 26.42
C ASN A 77 -13.20 -8.63 25.95
N LYS A 78 -13.19 -8.96 24.66
CA LYS A 78 -14.03 -9.99 24.05
C LYS A 78 -13.14 -11.05 23.43
N SER A 79 -13.29 -12.30 23.88
CA SER A 79 -12.60 -13.43 23.28
C SER A 79 -13.10 -13.62 21.85
N GLY A 80 -12.19 -13.94 20.93
CA GLY A 80 -12.51 -14.04 19.51
C GLY A 80 -11.32 -13.82 18.60
N LYS A 81 -11.51 -14.08 17.30
CA LYS A 81 -10.50 -13.87 16.27
C LYS A 81 -10.79 -12.56 15.53
N TYR A 82 -9.85 -11.63 15.59
CA TYR A 82 -9.92 -10.32 14.96
C TYR A 82 -9.00 -10.28 13.75
N LYS A 83 -9.45 -9.69 12.65
CA LYS A 83 -8.66 -9.48 11.43
C LYS A 83 -8.19 -8.04 11.40
N ILE A 84 -6.88 -7.83 11.25
CA ILE A 84 -6.26 -6.53 11.01
C ILE A 84 -5.56 -6.55 9.66
N GLU A 85 -5.79 -5.53 8.86
CA GLU A 85 -5.18 -5.34 7.54
C GLU A 85 -4.25 -4.13 7.60
N TYR A 86 -3.01 -4.32 7.16
CA TYR A 86 -2.01 -3.27 7.01
C TYR A 86 -1.81 -3.01 5.53
N GLN A 87 -1.65 -1.73 5.16
CA GLN A 87 -1.34 -1.33 3.80
C GLN A 87 -0.31 -0.20 3.82
N VAL A 88 0.64 -0.26 2.90
CA VAL A 88 1.61 0.81 2.65
C VAL A 88 1.67 1.10 1.16
N GLU A 89 1.83 2.36 0.79
CA GLU A 89 2.00 2.84 -0.58
C GLU A 89 3.31 3.65 -0.66
N ASP A 90 4.12 3.37 -1.67
CA ASP A 90 5.38 4.09 -1.94
C ASP A 90 5.12 5.44 -2.65
N SER A 91 6.18 6.17 -3.01
CA SER A 91 6.02 7.48 -3.69
C SER A 91 5.60 7.36 -5.16
N ASN A 92 5.77 6.20 -5.76
CA ASN A 92 5.51 5.88 -7.16
C ASN A 92 4.15 5.16 -7.36
N GLY A 93 3.43 4.86 -6.28
CA GLY A 93 2.11 4.26 -6.25
C GLY A 93 2.08 2.72 -6.17
N ALA A 94 3.20 2.04 -5.91
CA ALA A 94 3.15 0.61 -5.60
C ALA A 94 2.71 0.37 -4.16
N VAL A 95 1.98 -0.74 -3.97
CA VAL A 95 1.23 -1.01 -2.74
C VAL A 95 1.50 -2.42 -2.26
N ASP A 96 1.78 -2.58 -0.97
CA ASP A 96 1.79 -3.86 -0.27
C ASP A 96 0.68 -3.94 0.78
N LYS A 97 0.16 -5.16 0.97
CA LYS A 97 -0.92 -5.46 1.91
C LYS A 97 -0.59 -6.71 2.71
N SER A 98 -0.68 -6.59 4.03
CA SER A 98 -0.48 -7.71 4.95
C SER A 98 -1.67 -7.87 5.88
N THR A 99 -2.05 -9.12 6.18
CA THR A 99 -3.11 -9.43 7.13
C THR A 99 -2.53 -10.09 8.36
N ARG A 100 -3.01 -9.68 9.54
CA ARG A 100 -2.72 -10.31 10.82
C ARG A 100 -4.01 -10.73 11.50
N TYR A 101 -4.06 -11.95 12.00
CA TYR A 101 -5.11 -12.39 12.90
C TYR A 101 -4.67 -12.31 14.35
N ILE A 102 -5.55 -11.77 15.19
CA ILE A 102 -5.33 -11.64 16.63
C ILE A 102 -6.41 -12.46 17.32
N GLU A 103 -5.99 -13.49 18.04
CA GLU A 103 -6.87 -14.32 18.85
C GLU A 103 -6.86 -13.82 20.29
N VAL A 104 -8.00 -13.29 20.75
CA VAL A 104 -8.21 -12.91 22.16
C VAL A 104 -8.78 -14.12 22.90
N LYS A 105 -8.14 -14.50 24.00
CA LYS A 105 -8.50 -15.65 24.84
C LYS A 105 -9.02 -15.19 26.18
#